data_AF-A0AA43ZDV8-F1
#
_entry.id   AF-A0AA43ZDV8-F1
#
_cell.length_a   1.000
_cell.length_b   1.000
_cell.length_c   1.000
_cell.angle_alpha   90.00
_cell.angle_beta   90.00
_cell.angle_gamma   90.00
#
_symmetry.space_group_name_H-M   'P 1'
#
loop_
_entity.id
_entity.type
_entity.pdbx_description
1 polymer ?
#
loop_
_entity_poly.entity_id
_entity_poly.type
_entity_poly.pdbx_seq_one_letter_code
_entity_poly.pdbx_strand_id
1 'polypeptide(L)'
;MDDIRFKITEAARMAGVSASTLRLWESQGLIEPLRSATGQRLFDQTLMDRLKTIGWLRTEKGLNPAAIREVLKDEGETAAPMETQTAPDEGDAALAIGPKIRHLRRQAGRTLQSVADETGIALSLLSSFERISQGLSLPALHALAACFGTTLAVLSGQEGGDHRQSLVRAGQWTAWPATASGVSIQPLAEGRHQMECHRFVLAPGASSEGAYLHDGEEFLHVLQGRMQIVLDGDQFFDLTAGDSFYFESTRFHAWRNLHEAETVLIWINTPATF
;
A
#
# COMPACT_ATOMS: atom_id res chain seq x y z
N MET A 1 22.88 4.70 -34.63
CA MET A 1 21.77 5.35 -33.91
C MET A 1 22.29 5.60 -32.52
N ASP A 2 22.29 6.86 -32.07
CA ASP A 2 22.74 7.21 -30.71
C ASP A 2 21.90 6.41 -29.70
N ASP A 3 22.60 5.65 -28.85
CA ASP A 3 22.01 4.90 -27.76
C ASP A 3 21.61 5.91 -26.68
N ILE A 4 20.39 6.45 -26.77
CA ILE A 4 19.91 7.48 -25.85
C ILE A 4 19.79 6.86 -24.46
N ARG A 5 20.66 7.31 -23.55
CA ARG A 5 20.72 6.84 -22.18
C ARG A 5 20.24 7.92 -21.22
N PHE A 6 19.19 7.62 -20.48
CA PHE A 6 18.62 8.50 -19.47
C PHE A 6 19.24 8.24 -18.11
N LYS A 7 19.42 9.29 -17.31
CA LYS A 7 19.77 9.17 -15.88
C LYS A 7 18.52 8.82 -15.07
N ILE A 8 18.70 8.19 -13.90
CA ILE A 8 17.57 7.74 -13.05
C ILE A 8 16.51 8.82 -12.78
N THR A 9 16.91 10.08 -12.57
CA THR A 9 15.96 11.19 -12.32
C THR A 9 15.11 11.50 -13.55
N GLU A 10 15.70 11.40 -14.73
CA GLU A 10 15.03 11.66 -16.00
C GLU A 10 14.14 10.48 -16.40
N ALA A 11 14.64 9.25 -16.23
CA ALA A 11 13.88 8.02 -16.41
C ALA A 11 12.64 7.98 -15.49
N ALA A 12 12.80 8.36 -14.22
CA ALA A 12 11.72 8.45 -13.25
C ALA A 12 10.63 9.43 -13.69
N ARG A 13 11.03 10.64 -14.09
CA ARG A 13 10.13 11.67 -14.61
C ARG A 13 9.35 11.19 -15.83
N MET A 14 10.02 10.53 -16.78
CA MET A 14 9.41 10.03 -18.01
C MET A 14 8.49 8.83 -17.78
N ALA A 15 8.76 8.02 -16.76
CA ALA A 15 7.91 6.89 -16.36
C ALA A 15 6.80 7.28 -15.37
N GLY A 16 6.70 8.57 -14.99
CA GLY A 16 5.67 9.05 -14.06
C GLY A 16 5.83 8.56 -12.62
N VAL A 17 7.03 8.12 -12.23
CA VAL A 17 7.34 7.56 -10.89
C VAL A 17 8.52 8.29 -10.25
N SER A 18 8.79 8.04 -8.96
CA SER A 18 9.94 8.65 -8.29
C SER A 18 11.24 7.89 -8.57
N ALA A 19 12.39 8.57 -8.41
CA ALA A 19 13.69 7.90 -8.50
C ALA A 19 13.86 6.81 -7.42
N SER A 20 13.20 6.97 -6.27
CA SER A 20 13.15 5.94 -5.21
C SER A 20 12.35 4.72 -5.64
N THR A 21 11.26 4.92 -6.39
CA THR A 21 10.46 3.84 -6.98
C THR A 21 11.29 3.02 -7.98
N LEU A 22 12.12 3.68 -8.79
CA LEU A 22 13.04 2.98 -9.70
C LEU A 22 14.10 2.17 -8.95
N ARG A 23 14.64 2.70 -7.84
CA ARG A 23 15.58 1.96 -6.99
C ARG A 23 14.93 0.76 -6.33
N LEU A 24 13.68 0.89 -5.91
CA LEU A 24 12.89 -0.20 -5.35
C LEU A 24 12.66 -1.29 -6.40
N TRP A 25 12.26 -0.92 -7.63
CA TRP A 25 12.09 -1.86 -8.73
C TRP A 25 13.39 -2.59 -9.09
N GLU A 26 14.54 -1.90 -9.08
CA GLU A 26 15.86 -2.53 -9.25
C GLU A 26 16.14 -3.52 -8.12
N SER A 27 15.91 -3.14 -6.85
CA SER A 27 16.13 -4.04 -5.70
C SER A 27 15.21 -5.26 -5.70
N GLN A 28 14.04 -5.15 -6.34
CA GLN A 28 13.06 -6.21 -6.52
C GLN A 28 13.26 -6.98 -7.84
N GLY A 29 14.34 -6.72 -8.59
CA GLY A 29 14.66 -7.41 -9.85
C GLY A 29 13.65 -7.19 -10.97
N LEU A 30 12.86 -6.11 -10.91
CA LEU A 30 11.91 -5.74 -11.96
C LEU A 30 12.58 -5.05 -13.15
N ILE A 31 13.72 -4.39 -12.88
CA ILE A 31 14.54 -3.68 -13.85
C ILE A 31 16.01 -3.89 -13.54
N GLU A 32 16.84 -3.88 -14.58
CA GLU A 32 18.29 -3.96 -14.46
C GLU A 32 18.93 -2.82 -15.25
N PRO A 33 19.15 -1.65 -14.62
CA PRO A 33 19.76 -0.51 -15.29
C PRO A 33 21.25 -0.72 -15.55
N LEU A 34 21.71 -0.29 -16.73
CA LEU A 34 23.12 -0.26 -17.07
C LEU A 34 23.89 0.66 -16.12
N ARG A 35 25.18 0.36 -15.88
CA ARG A 35 26.05 1.21 -15.06
C ARG A 35 27.13 1.86 -15.92
N SER A 36 27.32 3.16 -15.75
CA SER A 36 28.45 3.89 -16.34
C SER A 36 29.77 3.47 -15.69
N ALA A 37 30.90 3.86 -16.29
CA ALA A 37 32.23 3.70 -15.69
C ALA A 37 32.38 4.38 -14.31
N THR A 38 31.52 5.37 -14.02
CA THR A 38 31.45 6.08 -12.74
C THR A 38 30.41 5.50 -11.77
N GLY A 39 29.80 4.36 -12.09
CA GLY A 39 28.80 3.68 -11.26
C GLY A 39 27.39 4.27 -11.32
N GLN A 40 27.12 5.22 -12.24
CA GLN A 40 25.80 5.84 -12.39
C GLN A 40 24.86 4.93 -13.18
N ARG A 41 23.59 4.84 -12.74
CA ARG A 41 22.53 4.11 -13.44
C ARG A 41 22.11 4.83 -14.71
N LEU A 42 22.07 4.09 -15.81
CA LEU A 42 21.68 4.51 -17.14
C LEU A 42 20.54 3.62 -17.64
N PHE A 43 19.55 4.26 -18.26
CA PHE A 43 18.33 3.62 -18.77
C PHE A 43 18.30 3.84 -20.28
N ASP A 44 18.35 2.75 -21.04
CA ASP A 44 18.16 2.78 -22.48
C ASP A 44 16.68 2.77 -22.85
N GLN A 45 16.38 2.82 -24.15
CA GLN A 45 15.00 2.86 -24.62
C GLN A 45 14.18 1.61 -24.24
N THR A 46 14.79 0.42 -24.29
CA THR A 46 14.13 -0.83 -23.91
C THR A 46 13.75 -0.84 -22.44
N LEU A 47 14.64 -0.37 -21.57
CA LEU A 47 14.36 -0.25 -20.16
C LEU A 47 13.30 0.83 -19.90
N MET A 48 13.32 1.94 -20.64
CA MET A 48 12.29 2.98 -20.56
C MET A 48 10.89 2.47 -20.91
N ASP A 49 10.77 1.62 -21.92
CA ASP A 49 9.48 1.03 -22.28
C ASP A 49 9.02 0.02 -21.23
N ARG A 50 9.95 -0.78 -20.67
CA ARG A 50 9.68 -1.63 -19.51
C ARG A 50 9.21 -0.84 -18.29
N LEU A 51 9.79 0.34 -18.02
CA LEU A 51 9.36 1.22 -16.92
C LEU A 51 7.92 1.69 -17.09
N LYS A 52 7.51 2.03 -18.32
CA LYS A 52 6.13 2.43 -18.63
C LYS A 52 5.17 1.26 -18.47
N THR A 53 5.55 0.06 -18.94
CA THR A 53 4.74 -1.16 -18.76
C THR A 53 4.55 -1.48 -17.28
N ILE A 54 5.61 -1.43 -16.47
CA ILE A 54 5.51 -1.59 -15.01
C ILE A 54 4.60 -0.51 -14.41
N GLY A 55 4.75 0.75 -14.83
CA GLY A 55 3.89 1.85 -14.39
C GLY A 55 2.41 1.62 -14.72
N TRP A 56 2.10 1.17 -15.94
CA TRP A 56 0.76 0.85 -16.40
C TRP A 56 0.16 -0.36 -15.66
N LEU A 57 0.91 -1.47 -15.53
CA LEU A 57 0.45 -2.66 -14.80
C LEU A 57 0.16 -2.35 -13.31
N ARG A 58 0.88 -1.40 -12.72
CA ARG A 58 0.61 -0.96 -11.35
C ARG A 58 -0.60 -0.04 -11.26
N THR A 59 -0.76 0.89 -12.21
CA THR A 59 -1.78 1.94 -12.12
C THR A 59 -3.14 1.45 -12.61
N GLU A 60 -3.17 0.68 -13.71
CA GLU A 60 -4.39 0.24 -14.39
C GLU A 60 -4.77 -1.21 -14.04
N LYS A 61 -3.80 -2.06 -13.70
CA LYS A 61 -4.06 -3.48 -13.35
C LYS A 61 -3.87 -3.79 -11.86
N GLY A 62 -3.44 -2.81 -11.05
CA GLY A 62 -3.26 -2.97 -9.60
C GLY A 62 -2.24 -4.06 -9.20
N LEU A 63 -1.39 -4.51 -10.12
CA LEU A 63 -0.52 -5.65 -9.88
C LEU A 63 0.63 -5.27 -8.93
N ASN A 64 0.94 -6.19 -8.01
CA ASN A 64 2.10 -6.06 -7.13
C ASN A 64 3.41 -6.38 -7.90
N PRO A 65 4.58 -6.01 -7.37
CA PRO A 65 5.87 -6.30 -8.00
C PRO A 65 6.12 -7.77 -8.34
N ALA A 66 5.62 -8.74 -7.56
CA ALA A 66 5.80 -10.16 -7.86
C ALA A 66 4.93 -10.60 -9.05
N ALA A 67 3.66 -10.18 -9.09
CA ALA A 67 2.75 -10.44 -10.20
C ALA A 67 3.22 -9.77 -11.50
N ILE A 68 3.75 -8.55 -11.41
CA ILE A 68 4.38 -7.86 -12.55
C ILE A 68 5.60 -8.64 -13.04
N ARG A 69 6.40 -9.20 -12.13
CA ARG A 69 7.56 -10.01 -12.51
C ARG A 69 7.12 -11.25 -13.30
N GLU A 70 6.05 -11.91 -12.92
CA GLU A 70 5.52 -13.06 -13.66
C GLU A 70 4.92 -12.64 -15.01
N VAL A 71 4.14 -11.55 -15.07
CA VAL A 71 3.64 -10.99 -16.34
C VAL A 71 4.78 -10.62 -17.29
N LEU A 72 5.83 -9.98 -16.79
CA LEU A 72 7.00 -9.58 -17.59
C LEU A 72 7.93 -10.75 -17.96
N LYS A 73 7.80 -11.92 -17.30
CA LYS A 73 8.49 -13.15 -17.69
C LYS A 73 7.74 -13.85 -18.82
N ASP A 74 6.41 -13.85 -18.78
CA ASP A 74 5.55 -14.46 -19.82
C ASP A 74 5.59 -13.68 -21.14
N GLU A 75 5.81 -12.36 -21.12
CA GLU A 75 6.01 -11.54 -22.33
C GLU A 75 7.28 -11.90 -23.14
N GLY A 76 8.14 -12.79 -22.63
CA GLY A 76 9.30 -13.34 -23.33
C GLY A 76 8.98 -14.48 -24.30
N GLU A 77 7.79 -15.09 -24.24
CA GLU A 77 7.41 -16.22 -25.08
C GLU A 77 6.06 -16.00 -25.79
N THR A 78 6.17 -15.55 -27.04
CA THR A 78 5.22 -15.72 -28.16
C THR A 78 4.06 -14.74 -28.33
N ALA A 79 4.02 -14.14 -29.52
CA ALA A 79 2.97 -13.29 -30.07
C ALA A 79 1.78 -14.09 -30.64
N ALA A 80 0.54 -13.63 -30.40
CA ALA A 80 -0.60 -13.50 -31.34
C ALA A 80 -1.96 -13.33 -30.59
N PRO A 81 -3.01 -12.73 -31.21
CA PRO A 81 -3.95 -11.84 -30.52
C PRO A 81 -5.37 -12.37 -30.24
N MET A 82 -5.92 -11.89 -29.11
CA MET A 82 -7.27 -11.33 -28.90
C MET A 82 -8.51 -12.10 -29.41
N GLU A 83 -9.33 -12.58 -28.47
CA GLU A 83 -10.79 -12.43 -28.56
C GLU A 83 -11.35 -11.88 -27.24
N THR A 84 -11.94 -10.70 -27.37
CA THR A 84 -12.65 -9.94 -26.35
C THR A 84 -14.00 -10.58 -26.07
N GLN A 85 -14.27 -10.94 -24.82
CA GLN A 85 -15.64 -11.06 -24.32
C GLN A 85 -15.76 -10.31 -23.00
N THR A 86 -16.25 -9.08 -23.13
CA THR A 86 -16.73 -8.18 -22.09
C THR A 86 -17.99 -8.74 -21.42
N ALA A 87 -17.96 -8.84 -20.09
CA ALA A 87 -19.11 -8.84 -19.18
C ALA A 87 -18.61 -8.40 -17.77
N PRO A 88 -19.46 -7.87 -16.88
CA PRO A 88 -19.50 -6.44 -16.59
C PRO A 88 -18.62 -6.02 -15.40
N ASP A 89 -18.25 -4.75 -15.49
CA ASP A 89 -17.57 -3.90 -14.52
C ASP A 89 -18.37 -3.76 -13.21
N GLU A 90 -18.08 -4.62 -12.23
CA GLU A 90 -18.49 -4.46 -10.82
C GLU A 90 -17.32 -4.90 -9.93
N GLY A 91 -16.24 -4.12 -9.91
CA GLY A 91 -15.06 -4.45 -9.09
C GLY A 91 -14.20 -3.27 -8.68
N ASP A 92 -14.47 -2.05 -9.14
CA ASP A 92 -13.58 -0.90 -8.94
C ASP A 92 -14.03 0.04 -7.80
N ALA A 93 -14.40 -0.56 -6.67
CA ALA A 93 -14.57 0.18 -5.42
C ALA A 93 -13.31 0.05 -4.55
N ALA A 94 -12.12 0.28 -5.13
CA ALA A 94 -10.98 0.66 -4.31
C ALA A 94 -11.38 1.93 -3.55
N LEU A 95 -11.41 1.84 -2.22
CA LEU A 95 -11.90 2.92 -1.38
C LEU A 95 -11.11 4.21 -1.66
N ALA A 96 -11.76 5.17 -2.32
CA ALA A 96 -11.15 6.42 -2.74
C ALA A 96 -10.93 7.36 -1.54
N ILE A 97 -9.95 7.01 -0.70
CA ILE A 97 -9.59 7.72 0.54
C ILE A 97 -8.98 9.09 0.24
N GLY A 98 -8.14 9.18 -0.80
CA GLY A 98 -7.49 10.42 -1.22
C GLY A 98 -8.49 11.57 -1.48
N PRO A 99 -9.53 11.36 -2.30
CA PRO A 99 -10.59 12.33 -2.49
C PRO A 99 -11.32 12.76 -1.21
N LYS A 100 -11.51 11.84 -0.24
CA LYS A 100 -12.14 12.18 1.06
C LYS A 100 -11.23 13.06 1.91
N ILE A 101 -9.94 12.75 1.99
CA ILE A 101 -8.96 13.62 2.66
C ILE A 101 -8.95 15.02 2.03
N ARG A 102 -8.93 15.08 0.69
CA ARG A 102 -8.98 16.36 -0.03
C ARG A 102 -10.23 17.16 0.31
N HIS A 103 -11.36 16.48 0.48
CA HIS A 103 -12.61 17.10 0.90
C HIS A 103 -12.53 17.65 2.32
N LEU A 104 -12.10 16.85 3.30
CA LEU A 104 -11.92 17.28 4.69
C LEU A 104 -10.97 18.47 4.80
N ARG A 105 -9.84 18.43 4.11
CA ARG A 105 -8.88 19.53 4.07
C ARG A 105 -9.50 20.82 3.56
N ARG A 106 -10.29 20.75 2.48
CA ARG A 106 -10.95 21.90 1.88
C ARG A 106 -12.06 22.45 2.79
N GLN A 107 -12.83 21.59 3.45
CA GLN A 107 -13.83 22.00 4.43
C GLN A 107 -13.19 22.71 5.63
N ALA A 108 -12.05 22.23 6.09
CA ALA A 108 -11.27 22.87 7.14
C ALA A 108 -10.55 24.16 6.68
N GLY A 109 -10.63 24.55 5.40
CA GLY A 109 -9.95 25.73 4.86
C GLY A 109 -8.41 25.62 4.85
N ARG A 110 -7.85 24.41 4.98
CA ARG A 110 -6.41 24.20 5.12
C ARG A 110 -5.71 24.04 3.76
N THR A 111 -4.52 24.60 3.63
CA THR A 111 -3.68 24.39 2.44
C THR A 111 -2.96 23.04 2.52
N LEU A 112 -2.52 22.51 1.38
CA LEU A 112 -1.67 21.30 1.38
C LEU A 112 -0.39 21.50 2.19
N GLN A 113 0.21 22.71 2.14
CA GLN A 113 1.39 23.05 2.92
C GLN A 113 1.13 22.98 4.42
N SER A 114 0.02 23.56 4.89
CA SER A 114 -0.35 23.52 6.31
C SER A 114 -0.51 22.09 6.84
N VAL A 115 -1.13 21.20 6.04
CA VAL A 115 -1.30 19.79 6.44
C VAL A 115 0.03 19.04 6.38
N ALA A 116 0.86 19.29 5.36
CA ALA A 116 2.19 18.71 5.24
C ALA A 116 3.08 19.08 6.45
N ASP A 117 3.06 20.34 6.86
CA ASP A 117 3.84 20.85 7.99
C ASP A 117 3.39 20.22 9.32
N GLU A 118 2.08 20.04 9.51
CA GLU A 118 1.52 19.46 10.74
C GLU A 118 1.71 17.93 10.83
N THR A 119 1.60 17.22 9.71
CA THR A 119 1.69 15.76 9.67
C THR A 119 3.11 15.25 9.43
N GLY A 120 4.04 16.10 9.02
CA GLY A 120 5.38 15.72 8.57
C GLY A 120 5.40 14.99 7.21
N ILE A 121 4.25 14.88 6.53
CA ILE A 121 4.15 14.23 5.21
C ILE A 121 4.66 15.20 4.15
N ALA A 122 5.55 14.74 3.27
CA ALA A 122 6.04 15.57 2.17
C ALA A 122 4.89 16.09 1.30
N LEU A 123 4.90 17.39 0.97
CA LEU A 123 3.86 18.07 0.20
C LEU A 123 3.51 17.36 -1.12
N SER A 124 4.52 16.90 -1.85
CA SER A 124 4.36 16.18 -3.12
C SER A 124 3.68 14.82 -2.93
N LEU A 125 3.96 14.15 -1.82
CA LEU A 125 3.37 12.86 -1.48
C LEU A 125 1.91 13.05 -1.04
N LEU A 126 1.62 14.04 -0.20
CA LEU A 126 0.24 14.37 0.20
C LEU A 126 -0.62 14.77 -1.01
N SER A 127 -0.09 15.62 -1.90
CA SER A 127 -0.76 16.02 -3.14
C SER A 127 -1.06 14.83 -4.07
N SER A 128 -0.14 13.88 -4.14
CA SER A 128 -0.34 12.66 -4.94
C SER A 128 -1.37 11.76 -4.27
N PHE A 129 -1.28 11.55 -2.96
CA PHE A 129 -2.22 10.74 -2.19
C PHE A 129 -3.66 11.26 -2.32
N GLU A 130 -3.90 12.57 -2.21
CA GLU A 130 -5.23 13.16 -2.42
C GLU A 130 -5.86 12.88 -3.79
N ARG A 131 -5.04 12.52 -4.79
CA ARG A 131 -5.47 12.25 -6.16
C ARG A 131 -5.63 10.76 -6.44
N ILE A 132 -4.68 9.93 -6.00
CA ILE A 132 -4.62 8.51 -6.37
C ILE A 132 -4.81 7.53 -5.20
N SER A 133 -4.96 8.03 -3.96
CA SER A 133 -5.16 7.24 -2.74
C SER A 133 -4.04 6.22 -2.44
N GLN A 134 -2.82 6.43 -2.94
CA GLN A 134 -1.70 5.50 -2.80
C GLN A 134 -0.43 6.20 -2.32
N GLY A 135 0.49 5.40 -1.77
CA GLY A 135 1.87 5.82 -1.51
C GLY A 135 2.17 6.32 -0.10
N LEU A 136 1.19 6.34 0.81
CA LEU A 136 1.43 6.62 2.23
C LEU A 136 1.71 5.33 3.01
N SER A 137 2.58 5.45 4.02
CA SER A 137 2.79 4.42 5.05
C SER A 137 1.66 4.42 6.07
N LEU A 138 1.55 3.36 6.87
CA LEU A 138 0.56 3.30 7.96
C LEU A 138 0.73 4.44 8.99
N PRO A 139 1.95 4.75 9.48
CA PRO A 139 2.15 5.91 10.35
C PRO A 139 1.67 7.22 9.71
N ALA A 140 1.94 7.43 8.43
CA ALA A 140 1.51 8.64 7.72
C ALA A 140 -0.03 8.70 7.57
N LEU A 141 -0.68 7.55 7.32
CA LEU A 141 -2.13 7.44 7.28
C LEU A 141 -2.75 7.77 8.64
N HIS A 142 -2.23 7.20 9.74
CA HIS A 142 -2.69 7.53 11.10
C HIS A 142 -2.48 9.01 11.44
N ALA A 143 -1.31 9.57 11.12
CA ALA A 143 -1.03 11.00 11.35
C ALA A 143 -2.02 11.90 10.59
N LEU A 144 -2.37 11.53 9.36
CA LEU A 144 -3.34 12.26 8.55
C LEU A 144 -4.77 12.14 9.09
N ALA A 145 -5.17 10.96 9.59
CA ALA A 145 -6.47 10.76 10.23
C ALA A 145 -6.58 11.61 11.52
N ALA A 146 -5.55 11.56 12.37
CA ALA A 146 -5.47 12.36 13.60
C ALA A 146 -5.52 13.88 13.32
N CYS A 147 -4.83 14.35 12.29
CA CYS A 147 -4.83 15.75 11.82
C CYS A 147 -6.24 16.28 11.47
N PHE A 148 -7.16 15.39 11.09
CA PHE A 148 -8.56 15.74 10.81
C PHE A 148 -9.54 15.27 11.89
N GLY A 149 -9.05 14.79 13.04
CA GLY A 149 -9.89 14.28 14.12
C GLY A 149 -10.76 13.10 13.70
N THR A 150 -10.27 12.28 12.78
CA THR A 150 -10.96 11.11 12.24
C THR A 150 -10.13 9.85 12.40
N THR A 151 -10.69 8.71 12.03
CA THR A 151 -9.99 7.43 12.01
C THR A 151 -9.87 6.91 10.58
N LEU A 152 -8.97 5.96 10.38
CA LEU A 152 -8.82 5.29 9.11
C LEU A 152 -10.13 4.57 8.70
N ALA A 153 -10.88 4.05 9.67
CA ALA A 153 -12.21 3.46 9.52
C ALA A 153 -13.23 4.37 8.85
N VAL A 154 -13.30 5.61 9.33
CA VAL A 154 -14.22 6.62 8.83
C VAL A 154 -13.83 6.98 7.39
N LEU A 155 -12.53 7.13 7.14
CA LEU A 155 -12.00 7.41 5.81
C LEU A 155 -12.26 6.25 4.82
N SER A 156 -12.27 5.01 5.29
CA SER A 156 -12.61 3.83 4.50
C SER A 156 -14.12 3.66 4.25
N GLY A 157 -14.96 4.65 4.58
CA GLY A 157 -16.35 4.66 4.11
C GLY A 157 -17.23 3.59 4.74
N GLN A 158 -16.81 3.03 5.86
CA GLN A 158 -17.63 2.20 6.75
C GLN A 158 -18.89 2.93 7.28
N GLU A 159 -19.09 4.20 6.93
CA GLU A 159 -20.23 5.04 7.34
C GLU A 159 -21.47 4.93 6.44
N GLY A 160 -21.36 4.38 5.23
CA GLY A 160 -22.33 4.64 4.14
C GLY A 160 -23.52 3.68 3.97
N GLY A 161 -23.61 2.56 4.70
CA GLY A 161 -24.62 1.53 4.44
C GLY A 161 -25.49 1.17 5.64
N ASP A 162 -26.81 1.29 5.49
CA ASP A 162 -27.80 0.65 6.40
C ASP A 162 -27.83 -0.89 6.25
N HIS A 163 -27.04 -1.42 5.30
CA HIS A 163 -26.89 -2.84 5.03
C HIS A 163 -25.82 -3.47 5.91
N ARG A 164 -26.22 -3.88 7.11
CA ARG A 164 -25.40 -4.70 8.03
C ARG A 164 -25.40 -6.16 7.58
N GLN A 165 -24.70 -6.50 6.50
CA GLN A 165 -24.52 -7.91 6.19
C GLN A 165 -23.66 -8.54 7.28
N SER A 166 -24.21 -9.52 8.00
CA SER A 166 -23.47 -10.27 9.01
C SER A 166 -22.43 -11.22 8.42
N LEU A 167 -22.33 -11.29 7.08
CA LEU A 167 -21.53 -12.25 6.36
C LEU A 167 -20.81 -11.59 5.19
N VAL A 168 -19.50 -11.42 5.34
CA VAL A 168 -18.59 -11.11 4.23
C VAL A 168 -18.04 -12.43 3.70
N ARG A 169 -18.31 -12.76 2.43
CA ARG A 169 -17.87 -14.02 1.83
C ARG A 169 -16.40 -13.95 1.44
N ALA A 170 -15.73 -15.10 1.53
CA ALA A 170 -14.36 -15.23 1.03
C ALA A 170 -14.29 -14.86 -0.46
N GLY A 171 -13.32 -14.03 -0.82
CA GLY A 171 -13.12 -13.51 -2.18
C GLY A 171 -13.97 -12.28 -2.53
N GLN A 172 -14.91 -11.86 -1.66
CA GLN A 172 -15.75 -10.67 -1.86
C GLN A 172 -15.34 -9.50 -0.96
N TRP A 173 -14.12 -9.53 -0.42
CA TRP A 173 -13.64 -8.44 0.42
C TRP A 173 -13.38 -7.19 -0.40
N THR A 174 -13.84 -6.04 0.10
CA THR A 174 -13.27 -4.76 -0.31
C THR A 174 -11.82 -4.70 0.15
N ALA A 175 -10.95 -4.03 -0.60
CA ALA A 175 -9.57 -3.79 -0.18
C ALA A 175 -9.35 -2.29 -0.02
N TRP A 176 -8.60 -1.93 1.02
CA TRP A 176 -7.94 -0.65 1.07
C TRP A 176 -7.02 -0.48 -0.14
N PRO A 177 -6.84 0.75 -0.65
CA PRO A 177 -5.82 1.03 -1.65
C PRO A 177 -4.47 0.48 -1.19
N ALA A 178 -3.75 -0.18 -2.09
CA ALA A 178 -2.45 -0.76 -1.78
C ALA A 178 -1.53 0.31 -1.20
N THR A 179 -0.99 0.05 -0.01
CA THR A 179 0.02 0.91 0.60
C THR A 179 1.34 0.80 -0.17
N ALA A 180 2.25 1.74 0.05
CA ALA A 180 3.57 1.70 -0.58
C ALA A 180 4.37 0.42 -0.26
N SER A 181 4.09 -0.22 0.87
CA SER A 181 4.87 -1.32 1.44
C SER A 181 4.38 -2.73 1.06
N GLY A 182 3.43 -2.86 0.14
CA GLY A 182 2.92 -4.19 -0.26
C GLY A 182 2.00 -4.81 0.79
N VAL A 183 1.25 -3.96 1.50
CA VAL A 183 0.25 -4.34 2.50
C VAL A 183 -1.13 -4.18 1.87
N SER A 184 -1.90 -5.25 1.88
CA SER A 184 -3.33 -5.24 1.55
C SER A 184 -4.14 -5.44 2.82
N ILE A 185 -5.10 -4.53 3.06
CA ILE A 185 -5.98 -4.56 4.22
C ILE A 185 -7.41 -4.75 3.72
N GLN A 186 -8.07 -5.79 4.20
CA GLN A 186 -9.39 -6.21 3.77
C GLN A 186 -10.34 -6.23 4.97
N PRO A 187 -11.34 -5.36 5.03
CA PRO A 187 -12.36 -5.43 6.07
C PRO A 187 -13.13 -6.75 6.01
N LEU A 188 -13.36 -7.34 7.18
CA LEU A 188 -14.10 -8.59 7.38
C LEU A 188 -15.49 -8.37 7.96
N ALA A 189 -15.82 -7.12 8.29
CA ALA A 189 -17.13 -6.70 8.74
C ALA A 189 -17.52 -5.38 8.05
N GLU A 190 -18.81 -5.23 7.78
CA GLU A 190 -19.40 -4.03 7.19
C GLU A 190 -20.19 -3.24 8.24
N GLY A 191 -20.02 -1.93 8.23
CA GLY A 191 -20.78 -0.99 9.05
C GLY A 191 -20.07 -0.55 10.33
N ARG A 192 -20.76 0.25 11.13
CA ARG A 192 -20.22 0.83 12.37
C ARG A 192 -20.27 -0.17 13.52
N HIS A 193 -19.10 -0.68 13.90
CA HIS A 193 -18.92 -1.62 15.00
C HIS A 193 -17.93 -1.08 16.03
N GLN A 194 -17.93 -1.66 17.23
CA GLN A 194 -16.92 -1.36 18.25
C GLN A 194 -15.56 -1.93 17.87
N MET A 195 -15.57 -3.10 17.22
CA MET A 195 -14.39 -3.75 16.70
C MET A 195 -14.27 -3.55 15.20
N GLU A 196 -13.04 -3.41 14.75
CA GLU A 196 -12.67 -3.56 13.36
C GLU A 196 -11.97 -4.88 13.18
N CYS A 197 -12.45 -5.66 12.22
CA CYS A 197 -11.88 -6.95 11.90
C CYS A 197 -11.31 -6.87 10.49
N HIS A 198 -10.01 -7.03 10.37
CA HIS A 198 -9.29 -6.91 9.12
C HIS A 198 -8.53 -8.20 8.81
N ARG A 199 -8.47 -8.54 7.53
CA ARG A 199 -7.50 -9.49 6.98
C ARG A 199 -6.36 -8.69 6.38
N PHE A 200 -5.16 -8.90 6.91
CA PHE A 200 -3.95 -8.32 6.32
C PHE A 200 -3.25 -9.37 5.47
N VAL A 201 -2.83 -8.96 4.28
CA VAL A 201 -1.93 -9.71 3.41
C VAL A 201 -0.66 -8.90 3.26
N LEU A 202 0.44 -9.46 3.75
CA LEU A 202 1.74 -8.84 3.76
C LEU A 202 2.61 -9.50 2.70
N ALA A 203 3.02 -8.74 1.69
CA ALA A 203 4.01 -9.20 0.72
C ALA A 203 5.38 -9.46 1.41
N PRO A 204 6.29 -10.25 0.79
CA PRO A 204 7.65 -10.42 1.32
C PRO A 204 8.34 -9.07 1.57
N GLY A 205 8.88 -8.88 2.78
CA GLY A 205 9.52 -7.64 3.19
C GLY A 205 8.57 -6.46 3.47
N ALA A 206 7.26 -6.65 3.39
CA ALA A 206 6.28 -5.64 3.78
C ALA A 206 6.46 -5.26 5.26
N SER A 207 6.21 -4.00 5.59
CA SER A 207 6.30 -3.50 6.96
C SER A 207 5.35 -2.34 7.19
N SER A 208 5.18 -1.95 8.45
CA SER A 208 4.52 -0.70 8.83
C SER A 208 5.28 0.55 8.39
N GLU A 209 6.55 0.43 7.94
CA GLU A 209 7.43 1.54 7.55
C GLU A 209 7.60 2.60 8.66
N GLY A 210 7.61 2.15 9.91
CA GLY A 210 7.79 2.99 11.10
C GLY A 210 6.93 2.52 12.27
N ALA A 211 7.17 3.12 13.43
CA ALA A 211 6.34 2.91 14.62
C ALA A 211 5.21 3.94 14.66
N TYR A 212 4.06 3.52 15.17
CA TYR A 212 2.90 4.36 15.40
C TYR A 212 2.16 3.91 16.66
N LEU A 213 1.22 4.72 17.11
CA LEU A 213 0.30 4.40 18.20
C LEU A 213 -1.07 5.01 17.89
N HIS A 214 -2.10 4.45 18.48
CA HIS A 214 -3.44 5.01 18.46
C HIS A 214 -4.22 4.55 19.69
N ASP A 215 -5.39 5.12 19.91
CA ASP A 215 -6.24 4.68 21.01
C ASP A 215 -6.70 3.24 20.81
N GLY A 216 -6.86 2.51 21.91
CA GLY A 216 -7.46 1.18 21.91
C GLY A 216 -6.52 0.03 22.25
N GLU A 217 -6.97 -1.14 21.86
CA GLU A 217 -6.35 -2.43 22.04
C GLU A 217 -6.37 -3.18 20.71
N GLU A 218 -5.32 -3.96 20.47
CA GLU A 218 -5.13 -4.74 19.26
C GLU A 218 -4.91 -6.21 19.58
N PHE A 219 -5.56 -7.04 18.78
CA PHE A 219 -5.39 -8.46 18.75
C PHE A 219 -5.09 -8.90 17.33
N LEU A 220 -4.09 -9.74 17.14
CA LEU A 220 -3.83 -10.36 15.86
C LEU A 220 -3.62 -11.86 15.98
N HIS A 221 -3.93 -12.57 14.90
CA HIS A 221 -3.76 -14.01 14.78
C HIS A 221 -3.19 -14.36 13.42
N VAL A 222 -2.06 -15.06 13.40
CA VAL A 222 -1.35 -15.40 12.17
C VAL A 222 -1.97 -16.65 11.54
N LEU A 223 -2.52 -16.51 10.34
CA LEU A 223 -3.10 -17.63 9.59
C LEU A 223 -2.05 -18.36 8.76
N GLN A 224 -1.09 -17.62 8.21
CA GLN A 224 -0.04 -18.15 7.34
C GLN A 224 1.21 -17.26 7.41
N GLY A 225 2.39 -17.87 7.34
CA GLY A 225 3.67 -17.15 7.23
C GLY A 225 4.29 -16.82 8.59
N ARG A 226 5.11 -15.76 8.61
CA ARG A 226 5.80 -15.28 9.80
C ARG A 226 5.92 -13.75 9.79
N MET A 227 5.73 -13.12 10.94
CA MET A 227 5.92 -11.68 11.10
C MET A 227 6.62 -11.37 12.42
N GLN A 228 7.16 -10.17 12.53
CA GLN A 228 7.66 -9.64 13.78
C GLN A 228 6.83 -8.43 14.19
N ILE A 229 6.46 -8.38 15.47
CA ILE A 229 5.97 -7.18 16.15
C ILE A 229 7.12 -6.60 16.98
N VAL A 230 7.28 -5.29 16.92
CA VAL A 230 8.20 -4.52 17.76
C VAL A 230 7.38 -3.56 18.61
N LEU A 231 7.47 -3.68 19.93
CA LEU A 231 6.83 -2.76 20.88
C LEU A 231 7.88 -1.88 21.55
N ASP A 232 7.56 -0.60 21.69
CA ASP A 232 8.34 0.46 22.35
C ASP A 232 9.78 0.64 21.82
N GLY A 233 10.11 -0.02 20.70
CA GLY A 233 11.41 0.02 20.03
C GLY A 233 12.46 -0.95 20.57
N ASP A 234 12.17 -1.68 21.65
CA ASP A 234 13.13 -2.56 22.33
C ASP A 234 12.63 -4.00 22.57
N GLN A 235 11.32 -4.25 22.44
CA GLN A 235 10.74 -5.59 22.58
C GLN A 235 10.39 -6.17 21.22
N PHE A 236 10.96 -7.32 20.89
CA PHE A 236 10.83 -7.98 19.59
C PHE A 236 10.13 -9.34 19.76
N PHE A 237 9.04 -9.53 19.03
CA PHE A 237 8.23 -10.75 19.09
C PHE A 237 8.09 -11.34 17.70
N ASP A 238 8.67 -12.51 17.46
CA ASP A 238 8.52 -13.26 16.22
C ASP A 238 7.32 -14.20 16.32
N LEU A 239 6.39 -14.06 15.39
CA LEU A 239 5.13 -14.79 15.34
C LEU A 239 5.09 -15.67 14.09
N THR A 240 4.55 -16.87 14.26
CA THR A 240 4.37 -17.88 13.22
C THR A 240 2.90 -18.28 13.11
N ALA A 241 2.55 -19.03 12.07
CA ALA A 241 1.16 -19.48 11.86
C ALA A 241 0.60 -20.22 13.08
N GLY A 242 -0.59 -19.80 13.54
CA GLY A 242 -1.25 -20.28 14.74
C GLY A 242 -1.01 -19.41 15.99
N ASP A 243 0.00 -18.54 15.97
CA ASP A 243 0.25 -17.62 17.09
C ASP A 243 -0.77 -16.49 17.11
N SER A 244 -1.10 -16.06 18.33
CA SER A 244 -1.92 -14.89 18.60
C SER A 244 -1.12 -13.88 19.42
N PHE A 245 -1.34 -12.60 19.19
CA PHE A 245 -0.65 -11.54 19.89
C PHE A 245 -1.61 -10.42 20.27
N TYR A 246 -1.46 -9.88 21.47
CA TYR A 246 -2.31 -8.85 22.03
C TYR A 246 -1.46 -7.73 22.64
N PHE A 247 -1.86 -6.48 22.42
CA PHE A 247 -1.22 -5.32 23.05
C PHE A 247 -2.16 -4.10 23.08
N GLU A 248 -1.90 -3.17 23.99
CA GLU A 248 -2.53 -1.85 23.99
C GLU A 248 -1.97 -1.02 22.83
N SER A 249 -2.84 -0.50 21.96
CA SER A 249 -2.48 0.29 20.78
C SER A 249 -1.80 1.62 21.11
N THR A 250 -1.92 2.06 22.36
CA THR A 250 -1.26 3.25 22.91
C THR A 250 0.26 3.06 23.06
N ARG A 251 0.75 1.83 22.96
CA ARG A 251 2.18 1.52 22.87
C ARG A 251 2.66 1.76 21.46
N PHE A 252 3.86 2.33 21.34
CA PHE A 252 4.49 2.45 20.02
C PHE A 252 4.72 1.06 19.47
N HIS A 253 4.11 0.76 18.33
CA HIS A 253 4.22 -0.54 17.71
C HIS A 253 4.61 -0.41 16.23
N ALA A 254 5.44 -1.34 15.79
CA ALA A 254 5.87 -1.50 14.41
C ALA A 254 5.87 -2.98 14.06
N TRP A 255 5.81 -3.29 12.78
CA TRP A 255 5.78 -4.68 12.35
C TRP A 255 6.39 -4.89 10.98
N ARG A 256 6.84 -6.11 10.73
CA ARG A 256 7.39 -6.51 9.43
C ARG A 256 7.11 -7.98 9.12
N ASN A 257 6.82 -8.24 7.85
CA ASN A 257 6.82 -9.59 7.32
C ASN A 257 8.27 -10.08 7.21
N LEU A 258 8.64 -11.03 8.07
CA LEU A 258 9.95 -11.68 8.02
C LEU A 258 9.96 -12.81 7.00
N HIS A 259 8.81 -13.24 6.50
CA HIS A 259 8.68 -14.37 5.58
C HIS A 259 9.17 -14.03 4.18
N GLU A 260 9.75 -15.02 3.51
CA GLU A 260 10.16 -14.90 2.09
C GLU A 260 8.96 -15.02 1.13
N ALA A 261 7.80 -15.45 1.64
CA ALA A 261 6.52 -15.46 0.95
C ALA A 261 5.50 -14.55 1.66
N GLU A 262 4.25 -14.59 1.20
CA GLU A 262 3.18 -13.83 1.84
C GLU A 262 2.93 -14.31 3.28
N THR A 263 2.60 -13.34 4.13
CA THR A 263 2.09 -13.57 5.49
C THR A 263 0.66 -13.06 5.57
N VAL A 264 -0.24 -13.89 6.07
CA VAL A 264 -1.68 -13.59 6.19
C VAL A 264 -2.07 -13.65 7.66
N LEU A 265 -2.75 -12.62 8.14
CA LEU A 265 -3.23 -12.55 9.51
C LEU A 265 -4.62 -11.93 9.60
N ILE A 266 -5.31 -12.26 10.68
CA ILE A 266 -6.46 -11.50 11.16
C ILE A 266 -5.93 -10.45 12.14
N TRP A 267 -6.35 -9.22 11.97
CA TRP A 267 -6.04 -8.10 12.84
C TRP A 267 -7.34 -7.46 13.31
N ILE A 268 -7.53 -7.40 14.62
CA ILE A 268 -8.70 -6.85 15.26
C ILE A 268 -8.26 -5.69 16.14
N ASN A 269 -8.96 -4.57 16.08
CA ASN A 269 -8.74 -3.43 16.96
C ASN A 269 -10.05 -2.93 17.56
N THR A 270 -9.95 -2.36 18.76
CA THR A 270 -11.07 -1.74 19.49
C THR A 270 -10.56 -0.56 20.31
N PRO A 271 -11.15 0.65 20.22
CA PRO A 271 -12.25 0.99 19.33
C PRO A 271 -11.82 1.01 17.86
N ALA A 272 -12.80 1.20 16.98
CA ALA A 272 -12.65 1.34 15.53
C ALA A 272 -11.74 2.54 15.15
N THR A 273 -10.43 2.32 15.06
CA THR A 273 -9.38 3.34 14.83
C THR A 273 -8.58 3.16 13.55
N PHE A 274 -8.77 2.06 12.83
CA PHE A 274 -7.98 1.57 11.70
C PHE A 274 -8.76 1.54 10.38
#